data_AF-A0A518IBG4-F1
#
_entry.id   AF-A0A518IBG4-F1
#
_cell.length_a   1.000
_cell.length_b   1.000
_cell.length_c   1.000
_cell.angle_alpha   90.00
_cell.angle_beta   90.00
_cell.angle_gamma   90.00
#
_symmetry.space_group_name_H-M   'P 1'
#
loop_
_entity.id
_entity.type
_entity.pdbx_description
1 polymer ?
#
loop_
_entity_poly.entity_id
_entity_poly.type
_entity_poly.pdbx_seq_one_letter_code
_entity_poly.pdbx_strand_id
1 'polypeptide(L)'
;MLEVYGWVVVRTSRDIFVNATFEELDAIDDIVDLRDAQLWSDLRDRLPTQESSSLRWQFYEHLNNKRGILQFCESTNHRSADTWALMDWIVKHATGSYGLIYVHDDEDIPSNKSYSRGQHDFSNVFRVWRILNGELLELEDPFLSPIVPTINPSEYS
;
A
#
# COMPACT_ATOMS: atom_id res chain seq x y z
N MET A 1 21.08 -0.80 -6.10
CA MET A 1 20.39 -1.39 -4.95
C MET A 1 19.07 -0.68 -4.68
N LEU A 2 18.00 -1.47 -4.69
CA LEU A 2 16.66 -1.07 -4.28
C LEU A 2 16.39 -1.67 -2.90
N GLU A 3 15.90 -0.83 -1.99
CA GLU A 3 15.48 -1.21 -0.65
C GLU A 3 14.09 -0.64 -0.37
N VAL A 4 13.17 -1.51 0.05
CA VAL A 4 11.77 -1.19 0.26
C VAL A 4 11.32 -1.73 1.61
N TYR A 5 10.55 -0.93 2.34
CA TYR A 5 9.81 -1.35 3.54
C TYR A 5 8.41 -0.77 3.51
N GLY A 6 7.38 -1.57 3.74
CA GLY A 6 6.01 -1.07 3.66
C GLY A 6 5.02 -1.82 4.52
N TRP A 7 3.93 -1.12 4.81
CA TRP A 7 2.72 -1.71 5.36
C TRP A 7 1.49 -1.12 4.68
N VAL A 8 0.46 -1.95 4.51
CA VAL A 8 -0.82 -1.56 3.91
C VAL A 8 -1.94 -2.27 4.65
N VAL A 9 -2.97 -1.53 5.02
CA VAL A 9 -4.27 -2.09 5.39
C VAL A 9 -5.04 -2.31 4.10
N VAL A 10 -5.13 -3.58 3.69
CA VAL A 10 -5.79 -4.01 2.46
C VAL A 10 -7.27 -4.24 2.73
N ARG A 11 -8.12 -3.43 2.11
CA ARG A 11 -9.58 -3.53 2.24
C ARG A 11 -10.30 -2.96 1.02
N THR A 12 -11.54 -3.38 0.84
CA THR A 12 -12.46 -2.79 -0.13
C THR A 12 -12.94 -1.41 0.32
N SER A 13 -13.48 -0.63 -0.63
CA SER A 13 -14.01 0.70 -0.35
C SER A 13 -15.09 0.66 0.74
N ARG A 14 -15.10 1.71 1.57
CA ARG A 14 -16.11 1.93 2.62
C ARG A 14 -17.18 2.95 2.21
N ASP A 15 -17.21 3.33 0.94
CA ASP A 15 -18.20 4.30 0.42
C ASP A 15 -19.65 3.82 0.56
N ILE A 16 -19.86 2.50 0.67
CA ILE A 16 -21.19 1.93 0.93
C ILE A 16 -21.78 2.38 2.26
N PHE A 17 -20.95 2.79 3.24
CA PHE A 17 -21.43 3.29 4.54
C PHE A 17 -21.88 4.76 4.49
N VAL A 18 -21.42 5.55 3.51
CA VAL A 18 -21.64 7.01 3.46
C VAL A 18 -23.13 7.39 3.50
N ASN A 19 -24.00 6.55 2.94
CA ASN A 19 -25.44 6.77 2.90
C ASN A 19 -26.24 5.69 3.63
N ALA A 20 -25.58 4.86 4.43
CA ALA A 20 -26.21 3.77 5.14
C ALA A 20 -27.08 4.30 6.29
N THR A 21 -28.28 3.76 6.42
CA THR A 21 -29.10 3.94 7.63
C THR A 21 -28.61 3.00 8.74
N PHE A 22 -28.96 3.30 10.00
CA PHE A 22 -28.58 2.46 11.14
C PHE A 22 -29.10 1.03 11.00
N GLU A 23 -30.29 0.86 10.43
CA GLU A 23 -30.92 -0.44 10.16
C GLU A 23 -30.19 -1.26 9.10
N GLU A 24 -29.42 -0.62 8.22
CA GLU A 24 -28.67 -1.27 7.14
C GLU A 24 -27.24 -1.64 7.55
N LEU A 25 -26.72 -1.10 8.66
CA LEU A 25 -25.29 -1.23 9.03
C LEU A 25 -24.85 -2.68 9.18
N ASP A 26 -25.59 -3.51 9.91
CA ASP A 26 -25.22 -4.91 10.13
C ASP A 26 -25.14 -5.68 8.80
N ALA A 27 -26.12 -5.47 7.91
CA ALA A 27 -26.14 -6.12 6.60
C ALA A 27 -25.00 -5.62 5.68
N ILE A 28 -24.67 -4.33 5.76
CA ILE A 28 -23.55 -3.75 5.01
C ILE A 28 -22.22 -4.27 5.56
N ASP A 29 -22.06 -4.37 6.88
CA ASP A 29 -20.87 -4.96 7.52
C ASP A 29 -20.64 -6.39 7.02
N ASP A 30 -21.67 -7.24 7.01
CA ASP A 30 -21.59 -8.62 6.48
C ASP A 30 -21.15 -8.65 5.01
N ILE A 31 -21.71 -7.76 4.18
CA ILE A 31 -21.34 -7.64 2.76
C ILE A 31 -19.88 -7.24 2.62
N VAL A 32 -19.41 -6.28 3.42
CA VAL A 32 -18.05 -5.78 3.32
C VAL A 32 -17.05 -6.79 3.86
N ASP A 33 -17.37 -7.50 4.94
CA ASP A 33 -16.54 -8.59 5.45
C ASP A 33 -16.37 -9.71 4.41
N LEU A 34 -17.45 -10.06 3.69
CA LEU A 34 -17.36 -11.02 2.58
C LEU A 34 -16.49 -10.50 1.43
N ARG A 35 -16.63 -9.22 1.07
CA ARG A 35 -15.82 -8.59 0.01
C ARG A 35 -14.34 -8.49 0.38
N ASP A 36 -14.04 -8.15 1.62
CA ASP A 36 -12.67 -8.10 2.13
C ASP A 36 -12.06 -9.50 2.15
N ALA A 37 -12.80 -10.52 2.60
CA ALA A 37 -12.33 -11.90 2.55
C ALA A 37 -12.00 -12.37 1.12
N GLN A 38 -12.85 -12.04 0.14
CA GLN A 38 -12.57 -12.35 -1.27
C GLN A 38 -11.33 -11.61 -1.77
N LEU A 39 -11.24 -10.30 -1.50
CA LEU A 39 -10.08 -9.49 -1.88
C LEU A 39 -8.78 -10.04 -1.30
N TRP A 40 -8.81 -10.52 -0.05
CA TRP A 40 -7.65 -11.13 0.60
C TRP A 40 -7.26 -12.46 -0.02
N SER A 41 -8.22 -13.26 -0.46
CA SER A 41 -7.96 -14.47 -1.25
C SER A 41 -7.23 -14.10 -2.55
N ASP A 42 -7.77 -13.13 -3.30
CA ASP A 42 -7.19 -12.70 -4.58
C ASP A 42 -5.77 -12.12 -4.39
N LEU A 43 -5.53 -11.39 -3.29
CA LEU A 43 -4.20 -10.89 -2.94
C LEU A 43 -3.21 -12.04 -2.71
N ARG A 44 -3.60 -13.07 -1.96
CA ARG A 44 -2.74 -14.23 -1.66
C ARG A 44 -2.34 -14.97 -2.93
N ASP A 45 -3.26 -15.14 -3.87
CA ASP A 45 -2.99 -15.78 -5.16
C ASP A 45 -2.04 -14.95 -6.04
N ARG A 46 -1.98 -13.63 -5.80
CA ARG A 46 -1.11 -12.72 -6.55
C ARG A 46 0.28 -12.54 -5.94
N LEU A 47 0.40 -12.68 -4.62
CA LEU A 47 1.66 -12.47 -3.92
C LEU A 47 2.69 -13.53 -4.37
N PRO A 48 3.93 -13.12 -4.71
CA PRO A 48 4.95 -14.06 -5.14
C PRO A 48 5.33 -14.99 -3.99
N THR A 49 5.75 -16.21 -4.33
CA THR A 49 6.31 -17.12 -3.34
C THR A 49 7.63 -16.55 -2.81
N GLN A 50 7.83 -16.60 -1.49
CA GLN A 50 9.02 -16.02 -0.86
C GLN A 50 10.33 -16.66 -1.37
N GLU A 51 10.30 -17.92 -1.78
CA GLU A 51 11.49 -18.61 -2.29
C GLU A 51 12.00 -18.05 -3.64
N SER A 52 11.11 -17.43 -4.44
CA SER A 52 11.40 -17.02 -5.81
C SER A 52 11.55 -15.51 -6.01
N SER A 53 11.24 -14.71 -5.00
CA SER A 53 11.28 -13.25 -5.05
C SER A 53 12.16 -12.68 -3.95
N SER A 54 12.73 -11.50 -4.21
CA SER A 54 13.36 -10.62 -3.23
C SER A 54 12.36 -9.95 -2.29
N LEU A 55 11.08 -9.91 -2.68
CA LEU A 55 9.99 -9.43 -1.86
C LEU A 55 9.68 -10.43 -0.75
N ARG A 56 9.85 -10.00 0.49
CA ARG A 56 9.40 -10.70 1.69
C ARG A 56 8.12 -10.03 2.17
N TRP A 57 7.13 -10.82 2.53
CA TRP A 57 5.84 -10.29 2.95
C TRP A 57 5.20 -11.16 4.02
N GLN A 58 4.38 -10.54 4.85
CA GLN A 58 3.53 -11.20 5.82
C GLN A 58 2.15 -10.54 5.79
N PHE A 59 1.11 -11.37 5.74
CA PHE A 59 -0.26 -10.90 5.68
C PHE A 59 -1.05 -11.40 6.88
N TYR A 60 -1.63 -10.46 7.62
CA TYR A 60 -2.43 -10.70 8.81
C TYR A 60 -3.89 -10.33 8.52
N GLU A 61 -4.73 -11.33 8.29
CA GLU A 61 -6.17 -11.12 8.14
C GLU A 61 -6.80 -10.59 9.44
N HIS A 62 -6.27 -11.03 10.58
CA HIS A 62 -6.76 -10.66 11.91
C HIS A 62 -5.58 -10.34 12.82
N LEU A 63 -5.51 -9.09 13.29
CA LEU A 63 -4.56 -8.62 14.27
C LEU A 63 -5.26 -7.65 15.24
N ASN A 64 -5.79 -8.21 16.35
CA ASN A 64 -6.63 -7.48 17.29
C ASN A 64 -7.81 -6.79 16.57
N ASN A 65 -8.00 -5.47 16.75
CA ASN A 65 -9.06 -4.69 16.10
C ASN A 65 -8.72 -4.26 14.66
N LYS A 66 -7.65 -4.79 14.07
CA LYS A 66 -7.25 -4.50 12.69
C LYS A 66 -7.30 -5.78 11.87
N ARG A 67 -7.70 -5.61 10.61
CA ARG A 67 -7.83 -6.69 9.65
C ARG A 67 -7.11 -6.33 8.35
N GLY A 68 -6.69 -7.36 7.61
CA GLY A 68 -6.06 -7.20 6.30
C GLY A 68 -4.74 -6.43 6.30
N ILE A 69 -3.89 -6.59 7.32
CA ILE A 69 -2.59 -5.90 7.36
C ILE A 69 -1.58 -6.69 6.53
N LEU A 70 -1.09 -6.09 5.46
CA LEU A 70 0.08 -6.54 4.71
C LEU A 70 1.31 -5.78 5.19
N GLN A 71 2.37 -6.49 5.55
CA GLN A 71 3.71 -5.95 5.78
C GLN A 71 4.65 -6.58 4.77
N PHE A 72 5.58 -5.79 4.23
CA PHE A 72 6.53 -6.30 3.25
C PHE A 72 7.84 -5.51 3.25
N CYS A 73 8.88 -6.16 2.76
CA CYS A 73 10.14 -5.53 2.44
C CYS A 73 10.77 -6.18 1.21
N GLU A 74 11.60 -5.42 0.51
CA GLU A 74 12.37 -5.90 -0.63
C GLU A 74 13.78 -5.35 -0.54
N SER A 75 14.77 -6.18 -0.84
CA SER A 75 16.16 -5.74 -0.99
C SER A 75 16.79 -6.46 -2.17
N THR A 76 17.22 -5.70 -3.17
CA THR A 76 17.81 -6.22 -4.40
C THR A 76 18.96 -5.38 -4.90
N ASN A 77 19.94 -6.02 -5.55
CA ASN A 77 21.07 -5.30 -6.14
C ASN A 77 20.67 -4.43 -7.33
N HIS A 78 19.59 -4.79 -8.03
CA HIS A 78 19.02 -4.04 -9.17
C HIS A 78 17.54 -3.75 -8.93
N ARG A 79 17.04 -2.66 -9.51
CA ARG A 79 15.61 -2.30 -9.40
C ARG A 79 14.72 -3.44 -9.91
N SER A 80 13.71 -3.80 -9.12
CA SER A 80 12.71 -4.81 -9.48
C SER A 80 11.34 -4.16 -9.74
N ALA A 81 10.45 -4.89 -10.42
CA ALA A 81 9.08 -4.48 -10.66
C ALA A 81 8.09 -5.06 -9.63
N ASP A 82 8.53 -5.95 -8.74
CA ASP A 82 7.63 -6.75 -7.90
C ASP A 82 6.85 -5.88 -6.91
N THR A 83 7.54 -5.02 -6.18
CA THR A 83 6.91 -4.04 -5.28
C THR A 83 5.92 -3.15 -6.02
N TRP A 84 6.32 -2.60 -7.18
CA TRP A 84 5.47 -1.71 -7.96
C TRP A 84 4.23 -2.42 -8.51
N ALA A 85 4.37 -3.65 -9.01
CA ALA A 85 3.27 -4.46 -9.48
C ALA A 85 2.27 -4.80 -8.37
N LEU A 86 2.76 -5.05 -7.15
CA LEU A 86 1.92 -5.24 -5.96
C LEU A 86 1.15 -3.96 -5.62
N MET A 87 1.83 -2.81 -5.58
CA MET A 87 1.19 -1.51 -5.28
C MET A 87 0.13 -1.17 -6.32
N ASP A 88 0.44 -1.33 -7.61
CA ASP A 88 -0.49 -1.15 -8.73
C ASP A 88 -1.73 -2.03 -8.61
N TRP A 89 -1.54 -3.29 -8.19
CA TRP A 89 -2.66 -4.20 -7.99
C TRP A 89 -3.54 -3.74 -6.83
N ILE A 90 -2.93 -3.35 -5.70
CA ILE A 90 -3.66 -2.87 -4.52
C ILE A 90 -4.49 -1.63 -4.87
N VAL A 91 -3.91 -0.62 -5.53
CA VAL A 91 -4.67 0.60 -5.87
C VAL A 91 -5.83 0.35 -6.83
N LYS A 92 -5.70 -0.64 -7.72
CA LYS A 92 -6.74 -1.01 -8.69
C LYS A 92 -7.88 -1.83 -8.08
N HIS A 93 -7.58 -2.74 -7.16
CA HIS A 93 -8.55 -3.73 -6.68
C HIS A 93 -9.02 -3.49 -5.25
N ALA A 94 -8.21 -2.81 -4.43
CA ALA A 94 -8.44 -2.58 -3.02
C ALA A 94 -8.59 -1.09 -2.73
N THR A 95 -9.55 -0.43 -3.39
CA THR A 95 -9.71 1.03 -3.39
C THR A 95 -10.06 1.63 -2.03
N GLY A 96 -10.31 0.84 -0.98
CA GLY A 96 -10.43 1.36 0.40
C GLY A 96 -9.12 1.32 1.19
N SER A 97 -8.05 0.81 0.58
CA SER A 97 -6.78 0.56 1.26
C SER A 97 -6.01 1.82 1.55
N TYR A 98 -5.18 1.74 2.58
CA TYR A 98 -4.24 2.80 2.94
C TYR A 98 -2.96 2.21 3.50
N GLY A 99 -1.85 2.90 3.30
CA GLY A 99 -0.55 2.41 3.75
C GLY A 99 0.60 3.32 3.35
N LEU A 100 1.79 2.94 3.82
CA LEU A 100 3.04 3.64 3.55
C LEU A 100 4.10 2.66 3.10
N ILE A 101 4.91 3.12 2.15
CA ILE A 101 6.02 2.39 1.59
C ILE A 101 7.22 3.33 1.55
N TYR A 102 8.30 2.93 2.19
CA TYR A 102 9.60 3.59 2.18
C TYR A 102 10.45 2.94 1.11
N VAL A 103 11.00 3.75 0.21
CA VAL A 103 11.81 3.29 -0.92
C VAL A 103 13.13 4.03 -0.94
N HIS A 104 14.22 3.30 -0.98
CA HIS A 104 15.56 3.79 -1.27
C HIS A 104 16.04 3.12 -2.56
N ASP A 105 16.40 3.92 -3.56
CA ASP A 105 16.82 3.45 -4.88
C ASP A 105 18.11 4.16 -5.27
N ASP A 106 19.25 3.48 -5.10
CA ASP A 106 20.57 4.08 -5.40
C ASP A 106 20.81 4.29 -6.92
N GLU A 107 19.95 3.72 -7.77
CA GLU A 107 20.06 3.83 -9.23
C GLU A 107 19.37 5.11 -9.75
N ASP A 108 18.66 5.84 -8.88
CA ASP A 108 17.97 7.09 -9.20
C ASP A 108 18.90 8.31 -9.14
N ILE A 109 19.91 8.24 -9.99
CA ILE A 109 20.88 9.30 -10.26
C ILE A 109 20.59 9.95 -11.63
N PRO A 110 20.86 11.26 -11.82
CA PRO A 110 20.58 11.96 -13.08
C PRO A 110 21.28 11.37 -14.32
N SER A 111 22.42 10.72 -14.13
CA SER A 111 23.20 10.10 -15.21
C SER A 111 22.59 8.78 -15.71
N ASN A 112 21.68 8.17 -14.96
CA ASN A 112 21.09 6.88 -15.28
C ASN A 112 19.81 7.02 -16.10
N LYS A 113 19.93 7.01 -17.43
CA LYS A 113 18.79 7.23 -18.35
C LYS A 113 17.64 6.23 -18.23
N SER A 114 17.87 5.07 -17.62
CA SER A 114 16.84 4.03 -17.46
C SER A 114 15.97 4.26 -16.24
N TYR A 115 16.51 4.89 -15.19
CA TYR A 115 15.87 4.97 -13.87
C TYR A 115 15.80 6.38 -13.29
N SER A 116 16.55 7.34 -13.85
CA SER A 116 16.58 8.73 -13.40
C SER A 116 15.22 9.37 -13.51
N ARG A 117 14.80 10.08 -12.46
CA ARG A 117 13.61 10.94 -12.47
C ARG A 117 13.91 12.37 -12.95
N GLY A 118 14.84 12.52 -13.90
CA GLY A 118 15.24 13.80 -14.49
C GLY A 118 16.59 14.30 -13.97
N GLN A 119 16.67 15.58 -13.60
CA GLN A 119 17.94 16.20 -13.17
C GLN A 119 18.23 16.09 -11.67
N HIS A 120 17.30 15.51 -10.90
CA HIS A 120 17.42 15.37 -9.46
C HIS A 120 18.05 14.03 -9.08
N ASP A 121 18.93 14.05 -8.08
CA ASP A 121 19.57 12.87 -7.51
C ASP A 121 18.86 12.50 -6.22
N PHE A 122 18.26 11.31 -6.18
CA PHE A 122 17.61 10.77 -5.00
C PHE A 122 18.27 9.47 -4.51
N SER A 123 19.45 9.13 -5.03
CA SER A 123 20.15 7.87 -4.73
C SER A 123 20.57 7.69 -3.28
N ASN A 124 20.56 8.77 -2.49
CA ASN A 124 20.98 8.78 -1.09
C ASN A 124 19.86 9.19 -0.11
N VAL A 125 18.59 9.16 -0.55
CA VAL A 125 17.45 9.50 0.31
C VAL A 125 16.34 8.46 0.21
N PHE A 126 15.70 8.17 1.34
CA PHE A 126 14.43 7.46 1.31
C PHE A 126 13.33 8.38 0.81
N ARG A 127 12.46 7.82 -0.03
CA ARG A 127 11.22 8.45 -0.51
C ARG A 127 10.04 7.68 0.05
N VAL A 128 8.97 8.39 0.37
CA VAL A 128 7.77 7.79 0.96
C VAL A 128 6.68 7.74 -0.09
N TRP A 129 6.09 6.58 -0.28
CA TRP A 129 4.93 6.37 -1.13
C TRP A 129 3.73 6.05 -0.26
N ARG A 130 2.62 6.74 -0.49
CA ARG A 130 1.37 6.57 0.23
C ARG A 130 0.34 5.94 -0.69
N ILE A 131 -0.27 4.86 -0.21
CA ILE A 131 -1.52 4.34 -0.76
C ILE A 131 -2.65 4.99 0.04
N LEU A 132 -3.62 5.56 -0.66
CA LEU A 132 -4.85 6.06 -0.07
C LEU A 132 -5.98 6.03 -1.10
N ASN A 133 -7.03 5.29 -0.81
CA ASN A 133 -8.28 5.29 -1.56
C ASN A 133 -8.13 5.00 -3.08
N GLY A 134 -7.28 4.05 -3.44
CA GLY A 134 -7.01 3.72 -4.85
C GLY A 134 -6.02 4.67 -5.54
N GLU A 135 -5.37 5.56 -4.80
CA GLU A 135 -4.28 6.40 -5.31
C GLU A 135 -2.94 5.98 -4.72
N LEU A 136 -1.90 6.06 -5.54
CA LEU A 136 -0.51 5.89 -5.14
C LEU A 136 0.23 7.22 -5.36
N LEU A 137 0.68 7.84 -4.27
CA LEU A 137 1.31 9.16 -4.30
C LEU A 137 2.69 9.12 -3.65
N GLU A 138 3.69 9.65 -4.34
CA GLU A 138 5.01 9.88 -3.75
C GLU A 138 5.01 11.18 -2.94
N LEU A 139 5.59 11.15 -1.75
CA LEU A 139 5.72 12.25 -0.81
C LEU A 139 7.21 12.53 -0.54
N GLU A 140 7.53 13.82 -0.45
CA GLU A 140 8.85 14.29 -0.04
C GLU A 140 8.94 14.29 1.49
N ASP A 141 9.16 13.11 2.08
CA ASP A 141 9.28 12.99 3.53
C ASP A 141 10.55 12.21 3.94
N PRO A 142 11.73 12.83 3.78
CA PRO A 142 13.01 12.19 4.12
C PRO A 142 13.21 12.00 5.64
N PHE A 143 12.32 12.53 6.49
CA PHE A 143 12.47 12.53 7.95
C PHE A 143 11.41 11.70 8.69
N LEU A 144 10.56 10.94 7.98
CA LEU A 144 9.43 10.24 8.59
C LEU A 144 8.55 11.21 9.41
N SER A 145 8.37 12.42 8.88
CA SER A 145 7.55 13.44 9.50
C SER A 145 6.16 12.86 9.76
N PRO A 146 5.50 13.22 10.88
CA PRO A 146 4.16 12.76 11.12
C PRO A 146 3.30 13.14 9.91
N ILE A 147 2.68 12.14 9.29
CA ILE A 147 1.70 12.37 8.23
C ILE A 147 0.66 13.30 8.82
N VAL A 148 0.52 14.48 8.22
CA VAL A 148 -0.64 15.34 8.50
C VAL A 148 -1.84 14.53 8.02
N PRO A 149 -2.66 13.98 8.93
CA PRO A 149 -3.73 13.10 8.51
C PRO A 149 -4.71 13.95 7.70
N THR A 150 -4.96 13.56 6.46
CA THR A 150 -6.19 13.96 5.79
C THR A 150 -7.28 13.16 6.50
N ILE A 151 -7.84 13.75 7.55
CA ILE A 151 -9.02 13.19 8.21
C ILE A 151 -10.11 13.24 7.16
N ASN A 152 -10.49 12.08 6.62
CA ASN A 152 -11.83 11.96 6.04
C ASN A 152 -12.79 12.36 7.16
N PRO A 153 -13.65 13.38 6.95
CA PRO A 153 -14.56 13.82 7.99
C PRO A 153 -15.28 12.58 8.54
N SER A 154 -15.16 12.38 9.86
CA SER A 154 -15.96 11.35 10.53
C SER A 154 -17.42 11.64 10.23
N GLU A 155 -18.16 10.63 9.78
CA GLU A 155 -19.58 10.65 9.42
C GLU A 155 -20.51 10.84 10.64
N TYR A 156 -20.17 11.79 11.52
CA TYR A 156 -21.03 12.29 12.57
C TYR A 156 -20.93 13.81 12.58
N SER A 157 -21.62 14.44 11.64
CA SER A 157 -22.04 15.83 11.71
C SER A 157 -23.47 15.95 11.23
#